data_AF-A0A9D5V106-F1
#
_entry.id   AF-A0A9D5V106-F1
#
_cell.length_a   1.000
_cell.length_b   1.000
_cell.length_c   1.000
_cell.angle_alpha   90.00
_cell.angle_beta   90.00
_cell.angle_gamma   90.00
#
_symmetry.space_group_name_H-M   'P 1'
#
loop_
_entity.id
_entity.type
_entity.pdbx_description
1 polymer ?
#
loop_
_entity_poly.entity_id
_entity_poly.type
_entity_poly.pdbx_seq_one_letter_code
_entity_poly.pdbx_strand_id
1 'polypeptide(L)'
;MENAIAFDTYAFVRKLRDAGLTEQQAAIQAEALVGLIEERLATKKDLAEVEAGLKREIEKIRSDLQRDLKELDSKTEIRLKELDTRAETRFKELDTKAETRSKELDAKTEIRFKEIDARVTELELRMVVIKTGGMILAGIGILFGLMRAWPLPVQFVPVPGQEIRQTVPQFLPGK
;
A
#
# COMPACT_ATOMS: atom_id res chain seq x y z
N MET A 1 -24.27 -16.44 63.74
CA MET A 1 -25.45 -17.14 64.27
C MET A 1 -25.17 -18.63 64.15
N GLU A 2 -24.57 -19.25 65.17
CA GLU A 2 -24.33 -20.70 65.19
C GLU A 2 -25.44 -21.38 65.98
N ASN A 3 -26.48 -21.83 65.28
CA ASN A 3 -27.23 -22.99 65.76
C ASN A 3 -26.59 -24.19 65.09
N ALA A 4 -25.50 -24.71 65.67
CA ALA A 4 -25.17 -26.10 65.44
C ALA A 4 -26.42 -26.89 65.84
N ILE A 5 -26.98 -27.67 64.93
CA ILE A 5 -28.06 -28.60 65.24
C ILE A 5 -27.41 -29.70 66.09
N ALA A 6 -27.20 -29.41 67.37
CA ALA A 6 -26.74 -30.38 68.34
C ALA A 6 -27.91 -31.35 68.55
N PHE A 7 -27.84 -32.51 67.89
CA PHE A 7 -28.82 -33.56 68.10
C PHE A 7 -28.58 -34.16 69.49
N ASP A 8 -29.46 -33.86 70.43
CA ASP A 8 -29.43 -34.42 71.77
C ASP A 8 -30.02 -35.83 71.77
N THR A 9 -29.15 -36.82 71.56
CA THR A 9 -29.48 -38.25 71.53
C THR A 9 -30.20 -38.68 72.81
N TYR A 10 -29.82 -38.15 73.99
CA TYR A 10 -30.42 -38.54 75.26
C TYR A 10 -31.84 -37.98 75.41
N ALA A 11 -32.05 -36.70 75.08
CA ALA A 11 -33.38 -36.11 75.08
C ALA A 11 -34.31 -36.80 74.05
N PHE A 12 -33.76 -37.23 72.91
CA PHE A 12 -34.50 -37.98 71.90
C PHE A 12 -34.91 -39.38 72.38
N VAL A 13 -33.98 -40.15 72.97
CA VAL A 13 -34.27 -41.46 73.58
C VAL A 13 -35.33 -41.34 74.67
N ARG A 14 -35.22 -40.32 75.54
CA ARG A 14 -36.20 -40.08 76.60
C ARG A 14 -37.60 -39.82 76.02
N LYS A 15 -37.72 -38.99 74.98
CA LYS A 15 -39.02 -38.73 74.32
C LYS A 15 -39.63 -40.00 73.72
N LEU A 16 -38.83 -40.86 73.11
CA LEU A 16 -39.30 -42.12 72.55
C LEU A 16 -39.79 -43.07 73.65
N ARG A 17 -39.09 -43.13 74.79
CA ARG A 17 -39.53 -43.91 75.96
C ARG A 17 -40.82 -43.38 76.56
N ASP A 18 -40.93 -42.06 76.72
CA ASP A 18 -42.13 -41.40 77.25
C ASP A 18 -43.34 -41.60 76.30
N ALA A 19 -43.09 -41.87 75.01
CA ALA A 19 -44.08 -42.26 74.00
C ALA A 19 -44.40 -43.77 73.96
N GLY A 20 -43.81 -44.58 74.85
CA GLY A 20 -44.12 -46.00 75.02
C GLY A 20 -43.18 -46.99 74.31
N LEU A 21 -42.08 -46.53 73.70
CA LEU A 21 -41.05 -47.43 73.17
C LEU A 21 -40.19 -48.00 74.29
N THR A 22 -39.70 -49.24 74.12
CA THR A 22 -38.69 -49.79 75.03
C THR A 22 -37.37 -49.02 74.90
N GLU A 23 -36.57 -49.02 75.96
CA GLU A 23 -35.27 -48.33 75.98
C GLU A 23 -34.35 -48.81 74.86
N GLN A 24 -34.37 -50.11 74.56
CA GLN A 24 -33.57 -50.72 73.50
C GLN A 24 -34.03 -50.25 72.10
N GLN A 25 -35.34 -50.14 71.86
CA GLN A 25 -35.89 -49.63 70.60
C GLN A 25 -35.60 -48.13 70.42
N ALA A 26 -35.73 -47.35 71.49
CA ALA A 26 -35.43 -45.92 71.48
C ALA A 26 -33.95 -45.64 71.19
N ALA A 27 -33.04 -46.42 71.78
CA ALA A 27 -31.60 -46.32 71.54
C ALA A 27 -31.24 -46.60 70.08
N ILE A 28 -31.77 -47.69 69.49
CA ILE A 28 -31.51 -48.06 68.09
C ILE A 28 -31.98 -46.96 67.13
N GLN A 29 -33.15 -46.36 67.37
CA GLN A 29 -33.64 -45.27 66.52
C GLN A 29 -32.78 -44.00 66.63
N ALA A 30 -32.33 -43.66 67.84
CA ALA A 30 -31.47 -42.51 68.07
C ALA A 30 -30.12 -42.69 67.38
N GLU A 31 -29.53 -43.89 67.49
CA GLU A 31 -28.26 -44.25 66.88
C GLU A 31 -28.34 -44.25 65.34
N ALA A 32 -29.41 -44.81 64.78
CA ALA A 32 -29.66 -44.75 63.34
C ALA A 32 -29.81 -43.31 62.83
N LEU A 33 -30.47 -42.42 63.59
CA LEU A 33 -30.63 -41.01 63.21
C LEU A 33 -29.30 -40.25 63.27
N VAL A 34 -28.49 -40.50 64.31
CA VAL A 34 -27.13 -39.93 64.43
C VAL A 34 -26.27 -40.37 63.26
N GLY A 35 -26.27 -41.66 62.93
CA GLY A 35 -25.52 -42.19 61.77
C GLY A 35 -25.90 -41.49 60.47
N LEU A 36 -27.20 -41.28 60.21
CA LEU A 36 -27.67 -40.56 59.02
C LEU A 36 -27.27 -39.07 59.00
N ILE A 37 -27.27 -38.41 60.16
CA ILE A 37 -26.87 -37.00 60.33
C ILE A 37 -25.37 -36.87 60.06
N GLU A 38 -24.55 -37.74 60.65
CA GLU A 38 -23.09 -37.72 60.48
C GLU A 38 -22.67 -38.11 59.06
N GLU A 39 -23.36 -39.05 58.41
CA GLU A 39 -23.01 -39.51 57.06
C GLU A 39 -23.39 -38.50 55.96
N ARG A 40 -24.49 -37.74 56.14
CA ARG A 40 -25.04 -36.88 55.07
C ARG A 40 -24.78 -35.40 55.22
N LEU A 41 -24.38 -34.91 56.39
CA LEU A 41 -24.15 -33.48 56.62
C LEU A 41 -22.67 -33.13 56.43
N ALA A 42 -22.42 -32.14 55.57
CA ALA A 42 -21.11 -31.51 55.50
C ALA A 42 -20.76 -30.85 56.83
N THR A 43 -19.57 -31.15 57.33
CA THR A 43 -19.04 -30.58 58.58
C THR A 43 -18.49 -29.18 58.34
N LYS A 44 -18.27 -28.41 59.42
CA LYS A 44 -17.57 -27.12 59.33
C LYS A 44 -16.17 -27.25 58.72
N LYS A 45 -15.52 -28.40 58.92
CA LYS A 45 -14.20 -28.69 58.36
C LYS A 45 -14.27 -28.83 56.84
N ASP A 46 -15.27 -29.54 56.32
CA ASP A 46 -15.46 -29.71 54.88
C ASP A 46 -15.72 -28.36 54.19
N LEU A 47 -16.53 -27.51 54.83
CA LEU A 47 -16.77 -26.14 54.34
C LEU A 47 -15.51 -25.29 54.36
N ALA A 48 -14.69 -25.39 55.41
CA ALA A 48 -13.43 -24.66 55.49
C ALA A 48 -12.42 -25.12 54.44
N GLU A 49 -12.41 -26.41 54.11
CA GLU A 49 -11.57 -26.97 53.05
C GLU A 49 -12.01 -26.46 51.66
N VAL A 50 -13.31 -26.46 51.38
CA VAL A 50 -13.87 -25.88 50.14
C VAL A 50 -13.58 -24.38 50.05
N GLU A 51 -13.76 -23.62 51.13
CA GLU A 51 -13.45 -22.19 51.17
C GLU A 51 -11.96 -21.93 50.89
N ALA A 52 -11.07 -22.72 51.50
CA ALA A 52 -9.64 -22.63 51.25
C ALA A 52 -9.29 -22.99 49.80
N GLY A 53 -9.95 -24.01 49.22
CA GLY A 53 -9.81 -24.38 47.81
C GLY A 53 -10.22 -23.24 46.87
N LEU A 54 -11.41 -22.67 47.07
CA LEU A 54 -11.92 -21.55 46.28
C LEU A 54 -11.02 -20.32 46.39
N LYS A 55 -10.52 -19.99 47.57
CA LYS A 55 -9.56 -18.89 47.75
C LYS A 55 -8.29 -19.10 46.94
N ARG A 56 -7.74 -20.33 46.93
CA ARG A 56 -6.55 -20.65 46.12
C ARG A 56 -6.83 -20.53 44.63
N GLU A 57 -7.98 -21.00 44.16
CA GLU A 57 -8.37 -20.88 42.74
C GLU A 57 -8.55 -19.42 42.33
N ILE A 58 -9.17 -18.59 43.18
CA ILE A 58 -9.34 -17.15 42.93
C ILE A 58 -7.98 -16.46 42.83
N GLU A 59 -7.05 -16.74 43.74
CA GLU A 59 -5.69 -16.15 43.67
C GLU A 59 -4.93 -16.63 42.43
N LYS A 60 -5.09 -17.90 42.04
CA LYS A 60 -4.51 -18.43 40.80
C LYS A 60 -5.07 -17.70 39.58
N ILE A 61 -6.39 -17.59 39.46
CA ILE A 61 -7.06 -16.88 38.36
C ILE A 61 -6.62 -15.41 38.32
N ARG A 62 -6.51 -14.75 39.48
CA ARG A 62 -6.01 -13.37 39.56
C ARG A 62 -4.58 -13.27 39.03
N SER A 63 -3.71 -14.21 39.39
CA SER A 63 -2.32 -14.21 38.93
C SER A 63 -2.20 -14.47 37.42
N ASP A 64 -3.00 -15.39 36.87
CA ASP A 64 -3.05 -15.69 35.44
C ASP A 64 -3.56 -14.46 34.66
N LEU A 65 -4.65 -13.83 35.11
CA LEU A 65 -5.17 -12.60 34.50
C LEU A 65 -4.16 -11.46 34.53
N GLN A 66 -3.41 -11.30 35.64
CA GLN A 66 -2.38 -10.27 35.74
C GLN A 66 -1.22 -10.53 34.76
N ARG A 67 -0.85 -11.79 34.55
CA ARG A 67 0.16 -12.17 33.55
C ARG A 67 -0.34 -11.87 32.14
N ASP A 68 -1.55 -12.30 31.82
CA ASP A 68 -2.13 -12.14 30.49
C ASP A 68 -2.31 -10.66 30.13
N LEU A 69 -2.67 -9.81 31.10
CA LEU A 69 -2.72 -8.35 30.93
C LEU A 69 -1.33 -7.77 30.62
N LYS A 70 -0.28 -8.20 31.33
CA LYS A 70 1.09 -7.75 31.04
C LYS A 70 1.57 -8.20 29.66
N GLU A 71 1.23 -9.43 29.27
CA GLU A 71 1.55 -9.94 27.94
C GLU A 71 0.86 -9.12 26.84
N LEU A 72 -0.44 -8.86 26.99
CA LEU A 72 -1.20 -8.00 26.09
C LEU A 72 -0.57 -6.61 25.96
N ASP A 73 -0.22 -5.98 27.09
CA ASP A 73 0.40 -4.65 27.11
C ASP A 73 1.71 -4.65 26.32
N SER A 74 2.60 -5.62 26.60
CA SER A 74 3.87 -5.79 25.87
C SER A 74 3.67 -6.01 24.37
N LYS A 75 2.67 -6.82 23.99
CA LYS A 75 2.36 -7.12 22.59
C LYS A 75 1.81 -5.89 21.87
N THR A 76 1.00 -5.08 22.54
CA THR A 76 0.51 -3.82 21.99
C THR A 76 1.63 -2.82 21.79
N GLU A 77 2.56 -2.70 22.75
CA GLU A 77 3.72 -1.82 22.63
C GLU A 77 4.62 -2.23 21.46
N ILE A 78 4.90 -3.53 21.29
CA ILE A 78 5.67 -4.06 20.15
C ILE A 78 4.98 -3.73 18.83
N ARG A 79 3.66 -3.97 18.73
CA ARG A 79 2.90 -3.70 17.49
C ARG A 79 2.86 -2.22 17.15
N LEU A 80 2.77 -1.33 18.15
CA LEU A 80 2.84 0.10 17.93
C LEU A 80 4.20 0.51 17.37
N LYS A 81 5.29 0.04 17.98
CA LYS A 81 6.66 0.26 17.46
C LYS A 81 6.83 -0.27 16.04
N GLU A 82 6.30 -1.46 15.75
CA GLU A 82 6.33 -2.03 14.39
C GLU A 82 5.56 -1.16 13.39
N LEU A 83 4.38 -0.66 13.76
CA LEU A 83 3.60 0.25 12.93
C LEU A 83 4.33 1.58 12.68
N ASP A 84 4.96 2.16 13.69
CA ASP A 84 5.74 3.40 13.55
C ASP A 84 6.92 3.20 12.57
N THR A 85 7.69 2.12 12.73
CA THR A 85 8.79 1.82 11.81
C THR A 85 8.30 1.54 10.38
N ARG A 86 7.15 0.88 10.23
CA ARG A 86 6.53 0.62 8.94
C ARG A 86 6.00 1.90 8.27
N ALA A 87 5.44 2.82 9.05
CA ALA A 87 5.01 4.12 8.55
C ALA A 87 6.22 4.92 8.06
N GLU A 88 7.27 5.03 8.87
CA GLU A 88 8.51 5.75 8.54
C GLU A 88 9.16 5.21 7.26
N THR A 89 9.23 3.89 7.11
CA THR A 89 9.78 3.26 5.89
C THR A 89 8.92 3.53 4.66
N ARG A 90 7.58 3.49 4.79
CA ARG A 90 6.65 3.83 3.70
C ARG A 90 6.75 5.30 3.29
N PHE A 91 6.91 6.22 4.26
CA PHE A 91 7.11 7.63 3.96
C PHE A 91 8.40 7.87 3.17
N LYS A 92 9.53 7.27 3.59
CA LYS A 92 10.80 7.34 2.84
C LYS A 92 10.68 6.76 1.42
N GLU A 93 9.97 5.64 1.27
CA GLU A 93 9.71 5.05 -0.04
C GLU A 93 8.87 5.98 -0.93
N LEU A 94 7.86 6.65 -0.36
CA LEU A 94 7.05 7.63 -1.10
C LEU A 94 7.86 8.87 -1.50
N ASP A 95 8.70 9.41 -0.62
CA ASP A 95 9.55 10.57 -0.91
C ASP A 95 10.53 10.26 -2.05
N THR A 96 11.25 9.14 -1.96
CA THR A 96 12.16 8.71 -3.04
C THR A 96 11.44 8.47 -4.36
N LYS A 97 10.22 7.91 -4.31
CA LYS A 97 9.38 7.73 -5.51
C LYS A 97 8.88 9.06 -6.09
N ALA A 98 8.57 10.04 -5.24
CA ALA A 98 8.18 11.37 -5.66
C ALA A 98 9.36 12.11 -6.32
N GLU A 99 10.54 12.07 -5.72
CA GLU A 99 11.76 12.66 -6.27
C GLU A 99 12.13 12.07 -7.64
N THR A 100 12.10 10.75 -7.76
CA THR A 100 12.40 10.07 -9.03
C THR A 100 11.40 10.44 -10.11
N ARG A 101 10.10 10.49 -9.78
CA ARG A 101 9.06 10.91 -10.73
C ARG A 101 9.20 12.38 -11.13
N SER A 102 9.62 13.26 -10.22
CA SER A 102 9.90 14.66 -10.55
C SER A 102 11.05 14.77 -11.55
N LYS A 103 12.17 14.08 -11.28
CA LYS A 103 13.33 14.06 -12.20
C LYS A 103 12.97 13.50 -13.57
N GLU A 104 12.14 12.46 -13.62
CA GLU A 104 11.66 11.88 -14.87
C GLU A 104 10.78 12.87 -15.65
N LEU A 105 9.88 13.60 -14.96
CA LEU A 105 9.08 14.64 -15.57
C LEU A 105 9.94 15.78 -16.12
N ASP A 106 10.94 16.24 -15.37
CA ASP A 106 11.87 17.29 -15.80
C ASP A 106 12.68 16.86 -17.04
N ALA A 107 13.18 15.62 -17.05
CA ALA A 107 13.87 15.09 -18.23
C ALA A 107 12.93 15.01 -19.45
N LYS A 108 11.68 14.59 -19.24
CA LYS A 108 10.69 14.48 -20.30
C LYS A 108 10.27 15.84 -20.85
N THR A 109 10.10 16.85 -20.01
CA THR A 109 9.79 18.22 -20.44
C THR A 109 10.95 18.81 -21.23
N GLU A 110 12.19 18.64 -20.76
CA GLU A 110 13.39 19.08 -21.47
C GLU A 110 13.52 18.46 -22.87
N ILE A 111 13.28 17.15 -23.00
CA ILE A 111 13.26 16.47 -24.30
C ILE A 111 12.18 17.06 -25.21
N ARG A 112 10.98 17.31 -24.68
CA ARG A 112 9.86 17.90 -25.44
C ARG A 112 10.16 19.32 -25.89
N PHE A 113 10.82 20.15 -25.08
CA PHE A 113 11.23 21.48 -25.48
C PHE A 113 12.24 21.44 -26.62
N LYS A 114 13.27 20.58 -26.53
CA LYS A 114 14.21 20.36 -27.64
C LYS A 114 13.54 19.89 -28.93
N GLU A 115 12.55 19.00 -28.82
CA GLU A 115 11.76 18.55 -29.96
C GLU A 115 10.98 19.72 -30.59
N ILE A 116 10.39 20.59 -29.77
CA ILE A 116 9.68 21.79 -30.23
C ILE A 116 10.65 22.76 -30.92
N ASP A 117 11.80 23.06 -30.31
CA ASP A 117 12.82 23.96 -30.90
C ASP A 117 13.29 23.44 -32.27
N ALA A 118 13.51 22.14 -32.40
CA ALA A 118 13.86 21.52 -33.68
C ALA A 118 12.75 21.68 -34.72
N ARG A 119 11.47 21.51 -34.34
CA ARG A 119 10.34 21.72 -35.25
C ARG A 119 10.17 23.19 -35.64
N VAL A 120 10.42 24.12 -34.71
CA VAL A 120 10.35 25.57 -34.98
C VAL A 120 11.44 25.99 -35.97
N THR A 121 12.68 25.56 -35.74
CA THR A 121 13.79 25.84 -36.67
C THR A 121 13.57 25.23 -38.06
N GLU A 122 13.01 24.03 -38.15
CA GLU A 122 12.62 23.44 -39.44
C GLU A 122 11.55 24.28 -40.16
N LEU A 123 10.54 24.78 -39.44
CA LEU A 123 9.51 25.65 -40.00
C LEU A 123 10.07 27.00 -40.44
N GLU A 124 10.99 27.59 -39.68
CA GLU A 124 11.67 28.83 -40.06
C GLU A 124 12.46 28.66 -41.37
N LEU A 125 13.21 27.56 -41.52
CA LEU A 125 13.93 27.25 -42.76
C LEU A 125 12.99 27.10 -43.96
N ARG A 126 11.89 26.34 -43.81
CA ARG A 126 10.88 26.17 -44.86
C ARG A 126 10.26 27.51 -45.26
N MET A 127 9.95 28.36 -44.28
CA MET A 127 9.39 29.69 -44.52
C MET A 127 10.40 30.61 -45.23
N VAL A 128 11.67 30.60 -44.83
CA VAL A 128 12.73 31.40 -45.46
C VAL A 128 12.93 30.99 -46.92
N VAL A 129 12.96 29.69 -47.25
CA VAL A 129 13.10 29.23 -48.64
C VAL A 129 11.94 29.71 -49.51
N ILE A 130 10.70 29.63 -49.03
CA ILE A 130 9.52 30.10 -49.78
C ILE A 130 9.59 31.63 -49.98
N LYS A 131 9.90 32.39 -48.93
CA LYS A 131 9.97 33.86 -48.98
C LYS A 131 11.11 34.35 -49.86
N THR A 132 12.30 33.77 -49.74
CA THR A 132 13.49 34.13 -50.53
C THR A 132 13.35 33.69 -51.99
N GLY A 133 12.81 32.48 -52.25
CA GLY A 133 12.51 32.01 -53.61
C GLY A 133 11.58 32.96 -54.36
N GLY A 134 10.53 33.47 -53.70
CA GLY A 134 9.65 34.51 -54.25
C GLY A 134 10.39 35.82 -54.58
N MET A 135 11.30 36.28 -53.71
CA MET A 135 12.10 37.49 -53.96
C MET A 135 13.06 37.32 -55.14
N ILE A 136 13.72 36.17 -55.26
CA ILE A 136 14.63 35.87 -56.38
C ILE A 136 13.85 35.83 -57.70
N LEU A 137 12.71 35.15 -57.74
CA LEU A 137 11.85 35.09 -58.93
C LEU A 137 11.34 36.48 -59.34
N ALA A 138 10.92 37.31 -58.38
CA ALA A 138 10.52 38.69 -58.65
C ALA A 138 11.69 39.52 -59.21
N GLY A 139 12.88 39.41 -58.62
CA GLY A 139 14.09 40.10 -59.09
C GLY A 139 14.52 39.70 -60.50
N ILE A 140 14.53 38.40 -60.81
CA ILE A 140 14.84 37.89 -62.16
C ILE A 140 13.82 38.42 -63.18
N GLY A 141 12.53 38.43 -62.83
CA GLY A 141 11.48 38.99 -63.68
C GLY A 141 11.71 40.47 -64.04
N ILE A 142 12.12 41.29 -63.07
CA ILE A 142 12.47 42.70 -63.28
C ILE A 142 13.69 42.82 -64.22
N LEU A 143 14.75 42.06 -63.96
CA LEU A 143 15.99 42.05 -64.75
C LEU A 143 15.74 41.63 -66.21
N PHE A 144 14.94 40.58 -66.41
CA PHE A 144 14.56 40.11 -67.75
C PHE A 144 13.73 41.16 -68.50
N GLY A 145 12.81 41.84 -67.81
CA GLY A 145 12.05 42.96 -68.37
C GLY A 145 12.95 44.11 -68.81
N LEU A 146 13.94 44.48 -67.99
CA LEU A 146 14.93 45.52 -68.32
C LEU A 146 15.86 45.11 -69.48
N MET A 147 16.33 43.85 -69.50
CA MET A 147 17.14 43.32 -70.61
C MET A 147 16.38 43.37 -71.94
N ARG A 148 15.08 43.08 -71.93
CA ARG A 148 14.25 43.15 -73.14
C ARG A 148 13.96 44.59 -73.59
N ALA A 149 14.01 45.56 -72.68
CA ALA A 149 13.80 46.97 -72.97
C ALA A 149 15.08 47.73 -73.41
N TRP A 150 16.26 47.10 -73.33
CA TRP A 150 17.54 47.73 -73.68
C TRP A 150 18.09 47.23 -75.03
N PRO A 151 17.99 48.01 -76.13
CA PRO A 151 18.57 47.64 -77.41
C PRO A 151 20.09 47.86 -77.39
N LEU A 152 20.89 46.79 -77.35
CA LEU A 152 22.33 46.89 -77.59
C LEU A 152 22.60 47.07 -79.10
N PRO A 153 23.37 48.09 -79.53
CA PRO A 153 23.78 48.21 -80.93
C PRO A 153 24.89 47.19 -81.22
N VAL A 154 24.53 46.06 -81.82
CA VAL A 154 25.52 45.12 -82.38
C VAL A 154 26.02 45.70 -83.70
N GLN A 155 27.18 46.35 -83.71
CA GLN A 155 27.87 46.70 -84.96
C GLN A 155 28.60 45.46 -85.48
N PHE A 156 28.01 44.80 -86.47
CA PHE A 156 28.63 43.70 -87.20
C PHE A 156 29.60 44.29 -88.23
N VAL A 157 30.91 44.22 -87.97
CA VAL A 157 31.94 44.54 -88.98
C VAL A 157 32.33 43.25 -89.69
N PRO A 158 32.06 43.08 -91.00
CA PRO A 158 32.48 41.90 -91.74
C PRO A 158 34.00 41.96 -91.99
N VAL A 159 34.74 40.93 -91.57
CA VAL A 159 36.13 40.70 -91.97
C VAL A 159 36.14 40.06 -93.36
N PRO A 160 36.73 40.69 -94.40
CA PRO A 160 36.85 40.08 -95.71
C PRO A 160 38.01 39.07 -95.73
N GLY A 161 37.76 37.83 -96.19
CA GLY A 161 38.82 36.92 -96.62
C GLY A 161 38.98 35.57 -95.90
N GLN A 162 37.91 34.86 -95.56
CA GLN A 162 37.97 33.43 -95.23
C GLN A 162 36.89 32.68 -96.00
N GLU A 163 37.31 31.91 -97.00
CA GLU A 163 36.48 31.06 -97.85
C GLU A 163 35.78 29.96 -97.03
N ILE A 164 34.47 29.82 -97.24
CA ILE A 164 33.65 28.76 -96.65
C ILE A 164 33.80 27.51 -97.53
N ARG A 165 34.65 26.56 -97.14
CA ARG A 165 34.59 25.20 -97.72
C ARG A 165 33.43 24.43 -97.06
N GLN A 166 32.31 24.38 -97.77
CA GLN A 166 31.25 23.40 -97.51
C GLN A 166 31.73 22.01 -97.95
N THR A 167 31.69 21.03 -97.06
CA THR A 167 31.54 19.63 -97.46
C THR A 167 30.43 19.00 -96.64
N VAL A 168 29.30 18.79 -97.31
CA VAL A 168 28.08 18.13 -96.84
C VAL A 168 28.40 16.67 -96.46
N PRO A 169 27.80 16.13 -95.39
CA PRO A 169 28.06 14.76 -94.95
C PRO A 169 27.41 13.73 -95.89
N GLN A 170 28.15 12.67 -96.24
CA GLN A 170 27.61 11.44 -96.82
C GLN A 170 27.81 10.25 -95.89
N PHE A 171 26.82 9.37 -95.89
CA PHE A 171 26.55 8.34 -94.90
C PHE A 171 26.86 6.94 -95.48
N LEU A 172 27.57 6.12 -94.67
CA LEU A 172 27.61 4.63 -94.61
C LEU A 172 28.19 3.80 -95.78
N PRO A 173 28.48 2.47 -95.62
CA PRO A 173 28.69 1.64 -94.41
C PRO A 173 29.92 0.66 -94.48
N GLY A 174 30.31 0.09 -93.33
CA GLY A 174 30.68 -1.33 -93.18
C GLY A 174 32.14 -1.77 -93.44
N LYS A 175 32.86 -2.14 -92.38
CA LYS A 175 33.17 -3.51 -91.92
C LYS A 175 34.03 -3.46 -90.67
#